data_AF-A0A914ELM9-F1
#
_entry.id   AF-A0A914ELM9-F1
#
_cell.length_a   1.000
_cell.length_b   1.000
_cell.length_c   1.000
_cell.angle_alpha   90.00
_cell.angle_beta   90.00
_cell.angle_gamma   90.00
#
_symmetry.space_group_name_H-M   'P 1'
#
loop_
_entity.id
_entity.type
_entity.pdbx_description
1 polymer ?
#
loop_
_entity_poly.entity_id
_entity_poly.type
_entity_poly.pdbx_seq_one_letter_code
_entity_poly.pdbx_strand_id
1 'polypeptide(L)'
;MVLKDDDIEAKGFDEWLREVESRHALQNQNIHLLENTDRLDEAKLRSLDSTLKKVTAFMKKLKQIGSAQSIISLLPEMEKLNLSKYLDEIATSVCEAKIKIAETNAVVDLCVKVSSTYVNFPELLLSEFKKHVPSKKADKISNASKLRVDLKLLAELVLNGIFKKEGLQLLGSVLSFLVNTDKTEHVNVSILLPLCKTILFDLTELVPFKIKRLAEESKRSIPKDLSSALLTSEQKQMIAKLLYDYYISLIHHLNETRLEMNKIQKSIKRQERTK
;
A
#
# COMPACT_ATOMS: atom_id res chain seq x y z
N MET A 1 36.15 9.20 -12.50
CA MET A 1 35.59 8.42 -13.62
C MET A 1 34.16 8.91 -13.80
N VAL A 2 33.95 9.81 -14.75
CA VAL A 2 32.61 10.38 -15.03
C VAL A 2 31.85 9.31 -15.81
N LEU A 3 30.81 8.73 -15.19
CA LEU A 3 29.91 7.84 -15.90
C LEU A 3 29.28 8.65 -17.04
N LYS A 4 29.34 8.15 -18.27
CA LYS A 4 28.65 8.76 -19.42
C LYS A 4 27.14 8.77 -19.13
N ASP A 5 26.42 9.80 -19.56
CA ASP A 5 24.98 9.96 -19.28
C ASP A 5 24.17 8.70 -19.67
N ASP A 6 24.51 8.05 -20.80
CA ASP A 6 23.93 6.77 -21.23
C ASP A 6 24.02 5.64 -20.16
N ASP A 7 25.10 5.60 -19.38
CA ASP A 7 25.34 4.59 -18.34
C ASP A 7 24.60 4.90 -17.03
N ILE A 8 24.26 6.18 -16.79
CA ILE A 8 23.40 6.59 -15.67
C ILE A 8 21.93 6.27 -15.99
N GLU A 9 21.52 6.52 -17.23
CA GLU A 9 20.15 6.30 -17.69
C GLU A 9 19.80 4.81 -17.74
N ALA A 10 20.67 3.97 -18.30
CA ALA A 10 20.51 2.52 -18.31
C ALA A 10 20.42 1.93 -16.89
N LYS A 11 21.23 2.44 -15.95
CA LYS A 11 21.20 2.00 -14.54
C LYS A 11 19.88 2.33 -13.86
N GLY A 12 19.29 3.49 -14.13
CA GLY A 12 18.02 3.90 -13.54
C GLY A 12 16.83 3.03 -13.99
N PHE A 13 16.79 2.66 -15.27
CA PHE A 13 15.77 1.71 -15.76
C PHE A 13 15.96 0.31 -15.18
N ASP A 14 17.21 -0.19 -15.15
CA ASP A 14 17.54 -1.53 -14.64
C ASP A 14 17.29 -1.66 -13.13
N GLU A 15 17.51 -0.61 -12.35
CA GLU A 15 17.15 -0.56 -10.93
C GLU A 15 15.64 -0.66 -10.73
N TRP A 16 14.86 0.15 -11.46
CA TRP A 16 13.40 0.10 -11.38
C TRP A 16 12.84 -1.27 -11.79
N LEU A 17 13.34 -1.83 -12.89
CA LEU A 17 12.88 -3.13 -13.39
C LEU A 17 13.16 -4.24 -12.36
N ARG A 18 14.37 -4.29 -11.81
CA ARG A 18 14.74 -5.25 -10.75
C ARG A 18 13.88 -5.09 -9.50
N GLU A 19 13.56 -3.86 -9.11
CA GLU A 19 12.69 -3.62 -7.95
C GLU A 19 11.28 -4.20 -8.18
N VAL A 20 10.68 -3.94 -9.35
CA VAL A 20 9.35 -4.46 -9.69
C VAL A 20 9.36 -5.97 -9.81
N GLU A 21 10.35 -6.55 -10.50
CA GLU A 21 10.50 -8.01 -10.63
C GLU A 21 10.66 -8.69 -9.27
N SER A 22 11.52 -8.16 -8.40
CA SER A 22 11.71 -8.69 -7.05
C SER A 22 10.42 -8.61 -6.23
N ARG A 23 9.66 -7.51 -6.37
CA ARG A 23 8.40 -7.33 -5.65
C ARG A 23 7.32 -8.30 -6.12
N HIS A 24 7.15 -8.45 -7.43
CA HIS A 24 6.22 -9.41 -8.02
C HIS A 24 6.60 -10.86 -7.68
N ALA A 25 7.90 -11.19 -7.67
CA ALA A 25 8.36 -12.51 -7.25
C ALA A 25 7.99 -12.81 -5.80
N LEU A 26 8.19 -11.86 -4.88
CA LEU A 26 7.80 -12.00 -3.48
C LEU A 26 6.27 -12.13 -3.32
N GLN A 27 5.50 -11.29 -4.02
CA GLN A 27 4.04 -11.39 -4.03
C GLN A 27 3.58 -12.78 -4.49
N ASN A 28 4.15 -13.30 -5.59
CA ASN A 28 3.83 -14.63 -6.10
C ASN A 28 4.21 -15.75 -5.12
N GLN A 29 5.34 -15.63 -4.44
CA GLN A 29 5.73 -16.56 -3.36
C GLN A 29 4.72 -16.53 -2.21
N ASN A 30 4.27 -15.35 -1.81
CA ASN A 30 3.28 -15.18 -0.74
C ASN A 30 1.92 -15.77 -1.12
N ILE A 31 1.42 -15.51 -2.34
CA ILE A 31 0.19 -16.11 -2.85
C ILE A 31 0.31 -17.63 -2.84
N HIS A 32 1.39 -18.16 -3.42
CA HIS A 32 1.61 -19.61 -3.49
C HIS A 32 1.66 -20.23 -2.08
N LEU A 33 2.31 -19.57 -1.12
CA LEU A 33 2.32 -20.01 0.28
C LEU A 33 0.90 -20.04 0.85
N LEU A 34 0.10 -18.99 0.65
CA LEU A 34 -1.27 -18.92 1.15
C LEU A 34 -2.21 -19.94 0.52
N GLU A 35 -1.97 -20.34 -0.73
CA GLU A 35 -2.76 -21.35 -1.45
C GLU A 35 -2.37 -22.79 -1.11
N ASN A 36 -1.07 -23.03 -0.85
CA ASN A 36 -0.51 -24.39 -0.74
C ASN A 36 -0.07 -24.77 0.68
N THR A 37 -0.16 -23.88 1.67
CA THR A 37 0.17 -24.26 3.05
C THR A 37 -0.87 -25.24 3.58
N ASP A 38 -0.39 -26.44 3.95
CA ASP A 38 -1.18 -27.40 4.70
C ASP A 38 -1.68 -26.75 5.99
N ARG A 39 -3.00 -26.61 6.06
CA ARG A 39 -3.68 -26.04 7.22
C ARG A 39 -3.24 -26.81 8.47
N LEU A 40 -2.91 -26.09 9.54
CA LEU A 40 -2.64 -26.75 10.81
C LEU A 40 -3.86 -27.56 11.20
N ASP A 41 -3.71 -28.87 11.24
CA ASP A 41 -4.73 -29.75 11.79
C ASP A 41 -4.85 -29.50 13.31
N GLU A 42 -5.96 -29.97 13.90
CA GLU A 42 -6.16 -29.80 15.34
C GLU A 42 -5.03 -30.42 16.16
N ALA A 43 -4.37 -31.47 15.66
CA ALA A 43 -3.27 -32.14 16.34
C ALA A 43 -2.03 -31.24 16.45
N LYS A 44 -1.63 -30.59 15.34
CA LYS A 44 -0.54 -29.61 15.32
C LYS A 44 -0.89 -28.37 16.14
N LEU A 45 -2.14 -27.88 16.10
CA LEU A 45 -2.54 -26.76 16.96
C LEU A 45 -2.43 -27.11 18.45
N ARG A 46 -2.76 -28.34 18.85
CA ARG A 46 -2.65 -28.81 20.24
C ARG A 46 -1.20 -28.99 20.70
N SER A 47 -0.24 -29.20 19.79
CA SER A 47 1.18 -29.30 20.14
C SER A 47 1.85 -27.95 20.34
N LEU A 48 1.24 -26.86 19.86
CA LEU A 48 1.71 -25.49 20.08
C LEU A 48 1.42 -25.00 21.50
N ASP A 49 2.29 -24.11 21.99
CA ASP A 49 2.22 -23.61 23.36
C ASP A 49 1.07 -22.61 23.53
N SER A 50 0.14 -22.93 24.43
CA SER A 50 -1.03 -22.10 24.78
C SER A 50 -0.89 -21.42 26.15
N THR A 51 0.32 -21.41 26.74
CA THR A 51 0.56 -20.86 28.07
C THR A 51 0.23 -19.37 28.07
N LEU A 52 -0.75 -18.98 28.88
CA LEU A 52 -1.24 -17.60 28.96
C LEU A 52 -0.10 -16.58 29.13
N LYS A 53 0.89 -16.88 29.99
CA LYS A 53 2.06 -16.01 30.19
C LYS A 53 2.81 -15.72 28.88
N LYS A 54 3.05 -16.73 28.04
CA LYS A 54 3.77 -16.57 26.78
C LYS A 54 2.91 -15.86 25.73
N VAL A 55 1.64 -16.22 25.62
CA VAL A 55 0.72 -15.55 24.69
C VAL A 55 0.51 -14.08 25.07
N THR A 56 0.34 -13.75 26.35
CA THR A 56 0.24 -12.36 26.80
C THR A 56 1.53 -11.57 26.52
N ALA A 57 2.71 -12.19 26.70
CA ALA A 57 3.99 -11.56 26.36
C ALA A 57 4.08 -11.29 24.85
N PHE A 58 3.65 -12.24 24.02
CA PHE A 58 3.54 -12.08 22.58
C PHE A 58 2.61 -10.93 22.20
N MET A 59 1.38 -10.89 22.74
CA MET A 59 0.41 -9.82 22.47
C MET A 59 0.93 -8.44 22.90
N LYS A 60 1.74 -8.36 23.97
CA LYS A 60 2.36 -7.10 24.39
C LYS A 60 3.39 -6.60 23.38
N LYS A 61 4.19 -7.50 22.80
CA LYS A 61 5.14 -7.17 21.73
C LYS A 61 4.42 -6.82 20.43
N LEU A 62 3.31 -7.51 20.12
CA LEU A 62 2.49 -7.28 18.93
C LEU A 62 1.95 -5.83 18.87
N LYS A 63 1.64 -5.21 20.00
CA LYS A 63 1.25 -3.78 20.05
C LYS A 63 2.34 -2.81 19.57
N GLN A 64 3.57 -3.29 19.37
CA GLN A 64 4.74 -2.52 18.93
C GLN A 64 5.23 -2.91 17.52
N ILE A 65 4.38 -3.51 16.69
CA ILE A 65 4.72 -3.96 15.31
C ILE A 65 4.97 -2.81 14.32
N GLY A 66 4.92 -1.55 14.74
CA GLY A 66 5.26 -0.41 13.90
C GLY A 66 6.73 -0.33 13.47
N SER A 67 7.57 -1.33 13.79
CA SER A 67 8.97 -1.44 13.36
C SER A 67 9.30 -2.85 12.89
N ALA A 68 10.09 -2.97 11.82
CA ALA A 68 10.56 -4.24 11.27
C ALA A 68 11.36 -5.04 12.30
N GLN A 69 12.15 -4.37 13.15
CA GLN A 69 12.92 -5.04 14.20
C GLN A 69 12.01 -5.77 15.20
N SER A 70 10.87 -5.17 15.57
CA SER A 70 9.86 -5.83 16.40
C SER A 70 9.32 -7.08 15.70
N ILE A 71 9.00 -6.98 14.41
CA ILE A 71 8.40 -8.06 13.63
C ILE A 71 9.38 -9.23 13.46
N ILE A 72 10.64 -8.96 13.14
CA ILE A 72 11.70 -9.98 13.04
C ILE A 72 11.79 -10.80 14.34
N SER A 73 11.66 -10.14 15.50
CA SER A 73 11.67 -10.84 16.79
C SER A 73 10.39 -11.63 17.09
N LEU A 74 9.25 -11.21 16.52
CA LEU A 74 7.93 -11.81 16.76
C LEU A 74 7.70 -13.07 15.92
N LEU A 75 8.18 -13.12 14.68
CA LEU A 75 7.92 -14.24 13.76
C LEU A 75 8.32 -15.62 14.34
N PRO A 76 9.50 -15.81 14.97
CA PRO A 76 9.87 -17.10 15.55
C PRO A 76 9.05 -17.48 16.79
N GLU A 77 8.49 -16.49 17.51
CA GLU A 77 7.60 -16.75 18.64
C GLU A 77 6.23 -17.25 18.16
N MET A 78 5.73 -16.72 17.05
CA MET A 78 4.45 -17.15 16.46
C MET A 78 4.43 -18.63 16.08
N GLU A 79 5.55 -19.15 15.58
CA GLU A 79 5.66 -20.56 15.16
C GLU A 79 5.53 -21.53 16.34
N LYS A 80 5.69 -21.04 17.57
CA LYS A 80 5.69 -21.86 18.79
C LYS A 80 4.40 -21.71 19.59
N LEU A 81 3.56 -20.72 19.28
CA LEU A 81 2.38 -20.37 20.05
C LEU A 81 1.09 -20.75 19.33
N ASN A 82 0.13 -21.27 20.09
CA ASN A 82 -1.23 -21.40 19.59
C ASN A 82 -1.96 -20.07 19.77
N LEU A 83 -2.22 -19.38 18.67
CA LEU A 83 -2.85 -18.06 18.63
C LEU A 83 -4.30 -18.12 18.15
N SER A 84 -4.89 -19.31 17.99
CA SER A 84 -6.25 -19.47 17.43
C SER A 84 -7.33 -18.69 18.19
N LYS A 85 -7.13 -18.46 19.49
CA LYS A 85 -8.06 -17.72 20.35
C LYS A 85 -7.80 -16.20 20.40
N TYR A 86 -6.80 -15.70 19.70
CA TYR A 86 -6.32 -14.33 19.78
C TYR A 86 -6.28 -13.62 18.41
N LEU A 87 -6.91 -14.22 17.38
CA LEU A 87 -6.84 -13.72 16.01
C LEU A 87 -7.52 -12.35 15.86
N ASP A 88 -8.63 -12.12 16.56
CA ASP A 88 -9.31 -10.81 16.61
C ASP A 88 -8.37 -9.74 17.20
N GLU A 89 -7.74 -10.01 18.34
CA GLU A 89 -6.81 -9.06 18.94
C GLU A 89 -5.57 -8.82 18.09
N ILE A 90 -5.12 -9.83 17.34
CA ILE A 90 -4.03 -9.67 16.36
C ILE A 90 -4.49 -8.73 15.24
N ALA A 91 -5.68 -8.94 14.68
CA ALA A 91 -6.24 -8.11 13.63
C ALA A 91 -6.39 -6.65 14.09
N THR A 92 -6.96 -6.42 15.27
CA THR A 92 -7.08 -5.08 15.86
C THR A 92 -5.69 -4.45 16.10
N SER A 93 -4.72 -5.21 16.59
CA SER A 93 -3.36 -4.70 16.81
C SER A 93 -2.68 -4.25 15.50
N VAL A 94 -2.89 -4.97 14.39
CA VAL A 94 -2.40 -4.57 13.06
C VAL A 94 -3.03 -3.26 12.61
N CYS A 95 -4.34 -3.11 12.76
CA CYS A 95 -5.04 -1.90 12.34
C CYS A 95 -4.77 -0.69 13.25
N GLU A 96 -4.52 -0.88 14.54
CA GLU A 96 -4.26 0.22 15.49
C GLU A 96 -2.77 0.65 15.54
N ALA A 97 -1.86 -0.20 15.06
CA ALA A 97 -0.44 0.05 15.15
C ALA A 97 -0.02 1.35 14.44
N LYS A 98 0.91 2.08 15.08
CA LYS A 98 1.57 3.25 14.48
C LYS A 98 2.68 2.80 13.54
N ILE A 99 2.29 2.44 12.33
CA ILE A 99 3.20 1.94 11.28
C ILE A 99 3.76 3.12 10.49
N LYS A 100 5.05 3.07 10.15
CA LYS A 100 5.65 3.98 9.15
C LYS A 100 5.55 3.33 7.78
N ILE A 101 5.46 4.14 6.71
CA ILE A 101 5.37 3.63 5.33
C ILE A 101 6.50 2.64 5.00
N ALA A 102 7.73 2.93 5.43
CA ALA A 102 8.89 2.05 5.22
C ALA A 102 8.76 0.65 5.87
N GLU A 103 7.91 0.52 6.89
CA GLU A 103 7.75 -0.70 7.68
C GLU A 103 6.57 -1.55 7.18
N THR A 104 5.84 -1.08 6.16
CA THR A 104 4.63 -1.74 5.65
C THR A 104 4.92 -3.18 5.21
N ASN A 105 6.04 -3.42 4.52
CA ASN A 105 6.40 -4.76 4.05
C ASN A 105 6.63 -5.74 5.20
N ALA A 106 7.27 -5.31 6.28
CA ALA A 106 7.44 -6.16 7.45
C ALA A 106 6.06 -6.53 8.06
N VAL A 107 5.13 -5.59 8.11
CA VAL A 107 3.76 -5.86 8.60
C VAL A 107 3.04 -6.83 7.67
N VAL A 108 3.27 -6.74 6.36
CA VAL A 108 2.77 -7.70 5.38
C VAL A 108 3.34 -9.09 5.65
N ASP A 109 4.65 -9.23 5.90
CA ASP A 109 5.28 -10.53 6.22
C ASP A 109 4.64 -11.18 7.46
N LEU A 110 4.37 -10.38 8.50
CA LEU A 110 3.61 -10.81 9.67
C LEU A 110 2.22 -11.31 9.27
N CYS A 111 1.47 -10.52 8.49
CA CYS A 111 0.13 -10.89 8.05
C CYS A 111 0.12 -12.12 7.14
N VAL A 112 1.10 -12.29 6.25
CA VAL A 112 1.28 -13.51 5.44
C VAL A 112 1.48 -14.71 6.36
N LYS A 113 2.37 -14.60 7.36
CA LYS A 113 2.63 -15.68 8.32
C LYS A 113 1.40 -16.06 9.13
N VAL A 114 0.64 -15.08 9.65
CA VAL A 114 -0.61 -15.37 10.39
C VAL A 114 -1.61 -16.02 9.44
N SER A 115 -1.78 -15.48 8.23
CA SER A 115 -2.78 -15.94 7.25
C SER A 115 -2.47 -17.34 6.72
N SER A 116 -1.20 -17.68 6.51
CA SER A 116 -0.79 -19.03 6.09
C SER A 116 -1.01 -20.07 7.18
N THR A 117 -1.06 -19.62 8.44
CA THR A 117 -1.23 -20.49 9.62
C THR A 117 -2.71 -20.62 10.02
N TYR A 118 -3.47 -19.52 9.95
CA TYR A 118 -4.83 -19.41 10.47
C TYR A 118 -5.78 -18.88 9.38
N VAL A 119 -6.57 -19.79 8.78
CA VAL A 119 -7.42 -19.51 7.62
C VAL A 119 -8.47 -18.41 7.84
N ASN A 120 -8.92 -18.22 9.08
CA ASN A 120 -9.94 -17.21 9.41
C ASN A 120 -9.35 -15.80 9.58
N PHE A 121 -8.03 -15.68 9.73
CA PHE A 121 -7.39 -14.39 10.03
C PHE A 121 -7.61 -13.32 8.94
N PRO A 122 -7.49 -13.60 7.63
CA PRO A 122 -7.76 -12.60 6.60
C PRO A 122 -9.15 -11.94 6.69
N GLU A 123 -10.19 -12.70 7.03
CA GLU A 123 -11.55 -12.18 7.17
C GLU A 123 -11.69 -11.27 8.39
N LEU A 124 -11.07 -11.65 9.52
CA LEU A 124 -11.02 -10.82 10.72
C LEU A 124 -10.27 -9.52 10.47
N LEU A 125 -9.10 -9.60 9.83
CA LEU A 125 -8.31 -8.43 9.47
C LEU A 125 -9.07 -7.50 8.52
N LEU A 126 -9.75 -8.05 7.51
CA LEU A 126 -10.55 -7.25 6.59
C LEU A 126 -11.72 -6.54 7.29
N SER A 127 -12.36 -7.21 8.26
CA SER A 127 -13.41 -6.63 9.10
C SER A 127 -12.89 -5.43 9.89
N GLU A 128 -11.69 -5.53 10.47
CA GLU A 128 -11.04 -4.41 11.17
C GLU A 128 -10.71 -3.25 10.22
N PHE A 129 -10.16 -3.53 9.03
CA PHE A 129 -9.90 -2.48 8.03
C PHE A 129 -11.18 -1.72 7.65
N LYS A 130 -12.30 -2.41 7.44
CA LYS A 130 -13.61 -1.79 7.10
C LYS A 130 -14.09 -0.80 8.17
N LYS A 131 -13.64 -0.93 9.43
CA LYS A 131 -13.97 0.01 10.53
C LYS A 131 -13.10 1.28 10.53
N HIS A 132 -11.88 1.21 9.98
CA HIS A 132 -10.87 2.26 10.09
C HIS A 132 -10.64 3.07 8.82
N VAL A 133 -10.96 2.53 7.63
CA VAL A 133 -10.80 3.25 6.36
C VAL A 133 -12.14 3.83 5.88
N PRO A 134 -12.15 5.08 5.35
CA PRO A 134 -13.35 5.66 4.79
C PRO A 134 -13.66 5.01 3.43
N SER A 135 -14.90 4.57 3.26
CA SER A 135 -15.34 3.86 2.05
C SER A 135 -16.67 4.37 1.48
N LYS A 136 -17.39 5.22 2.23
CA LYS A 136 -18.67 5.82 1.83
C LYS A 136 -18.53 7.34 1.76
N LYS A 137 -19.30 7.99 0.88
CA LYS A 137 -19.29 9.45 0.69
C LYS A 137 -19.53 10.27 1.98
N ALA A 138 -20.27 9.70 2.94
CA ALA A 138 -20.58 10.37 4.21
C ALA A 138 -19.47 10.21 5.27
N ASP A 139 -18.48 9.35 5.03
CA ASP A 139 -17.39 9.13 5.96
C ASP A 139 -16.49 10.36 6.04
N LYS A 140 -15.76 10.50 7.15
CA LYS A 140 -14.80 11.58 7.37
C LYS A 140 -13.41 11.01 7.56
N ILE A 141 -12.40 11.70 7.05
CA ILE A 141 -11.00 11.38 7.32
C ILE A 141 -10.64 11.92 8.70
N SER A 142 -10.60 11.05 9.71
CA SER A 142 -10.21 11.42 11.07
C SER A 142 -8.71 11.67 11.21
N ASN A 143 -7.89 10.89 10.50
CA ASN A 143 -6.44 10.97 10.54
C ASN A 143 -5.83 10.69 9.16
N ALA A 144 -5.51 11.75 8.41
CA ALA A 144 -4.93 11.66 7.07
C ALA A 144 -3.55 10.96 7.05
N SER A 145 -2.73 11.16 8.09
CA SER A 145 -1.41 10.53 8.19
C SER A 145 -1.50 9.02 8.38
N LYS A 146 -2.47 8.55 9.18
CA LYS A 146 -2.73 7.12 9.36
C LYS A 146 -3.35 6.51 8.10
N LEU A 147 -4.35 7.18 7.51
CA LEU A 147 -5.01 6.70 6.29
C LEU A 147 -4.03 6.55 5.12
N ARG A 148 -3.02 7.41 5.02
CA ARG A 148 -1.92 7.28 4.03
C ARG A 148 -1.17 5.96 4.16
N VAL A 149 -0.89 5.52 5.38
CA VAL A 149 -0.20 4.25 5.64
C VAL A 149 -1.17 3.08 5.44
N ASP A 150 -2.41 3.21 5.91
CA ASP A 150 -3.42 2.16 5.80
C ASP A 150 -3.83 1.88 4.36
N LEU A 151 -3.90 2.91 3.52
CA LEU A 151 -4.15 2.75 2.09
C LEU A 151 -3.03 1.93 1.43
N LYS A 152 -1.77 2.23 1.78
CA LYS A 152 -0.60 1.51 1.28
C LYS A 152 -0.58 0.07 1.78
N LEU A 153 -0.83 -0.15 3.06
CA LEU A 153 -0.91 -1.49 3.66
C LEU A 153 -2.07 -2.30 3.06
N LEU A 154 -3.27 -1.72 2.92
CA LEU A 154 -4.42 -2.37 2.30
C LEU A 154 -4.10 -2.86 0.88
N ALA A 155 -3.46 -2.01 0.07
CA ALA A 155 -3.05 -2.37 -1.27
C ALA A 155 -2.00 -3.49 -1.30
N GLU A 156 -1.01 -3.45 -0.40
CA GLU A 156 -0.03 -4.54 -0.28
C GLU A 156 -0.67 -5.86 0.18
N LEU A 157 -1.61 -5.83 1.12
CA LEU A 157 -2.34 -7.03 1.57
C LEU A 157 -3.17 -7.66 0.43
N VAL A 158 -3.72 -6.83 -0.47
CA VAL A 158 -4.36 -7.32 -1.71
C VAL A 158 -3.31 -7.93 -2.64
N LEU A 159 -2.23 -7.22 -2.94
CA LEU A 159 -1.19 -7.65 -3.89
C LEU A 159 -0.44 -8.92 -3.44
N ASN A 160 -0.38 -9.19 -2.14
CA ASN A 160 0.22 -10.41 -1.57
C ASN A 160 -0.79 -11.55 -1.37
N GLY A 161 -2.03 -11.40 -1.86
CA GLY A 161 -3.05 -12.45 -1.86
C GLY A 161 -3.73 -12.72 -0.51
N ILE A 162 -3.43 -11.93 0.53
CA ILE A 162 -4.09 -12.03 1.84
C ILE A 162 -5.56 -11.65 1.69
N PHE A 163 -5.81 -10.50 1.05
CA PHE A 163 -7.16 -10.11 0.70
C PHE A 163 -7.48 -10.45 -0.75
N LYS A 164 -8.59 -11.17 -0.94
CA LYS A 164 -9.12 -11.53 -2.26
C LYS A 164 -10.14 -10.49 -2.73
N LYS A 165 -11.21 -10.94 -3.36
CA LYS A 165 -12.28 -10.12 -3.97
C LYS A 165 -12.79 -8.99 -3.05
N GLU A 166 -13.09 -9.29 -1.79
CA GLU A 166 -13.65 -8.27 -0.89
C GLU A 166 -12.65 -7.18 -0.51
N GLY A 167 -11.37 -7.50 -0.33
CA GLY A 167 -10.37 -6.46 -0.04
C GLY A 167 -10.06 -5.61 -1.25
N LEU A 168 -10.12 -6.16 -2.46
CA LEU A 168 -10.03 -5.37 -3.68
C LEU A 168 -11.23 -4.41 -3.82
N GLN A 169 -12.45 -4.87 -3.47
CA GLN A 169 -13.63 -4.00 -3.42
C GLN A 169 -13.47 -2.88 -2.38
N LEU A 170 -12.92 -3.19 -1.20
CA LEU A 170 -12.60 -2.19 -0.18
C LEU A 170 -11.57 -1.17 -0.69
N LEU A 171 -10.47 -1.63 -1.28
CA LEU A 171 -9.43 -0.77 -1.86
C LEU A 171 -10.03 0.17 -2.91
N GLY A 172 -10.82 -0.36 -3.85
CA GLY A 172 -11.52 0.43 -4.86
C GLY A 172 -12.48 1.46 -4.25
N SER A 173 -13.18 1.11 -3.17
CA SER A 173 -14.09 2.01 -2.44
C SER A 173 -13.33 3.14 -1.74
N VAL A 174 -12.21 2.85 -1.09
CA VAL A 174 -11.36 3.85 -0.42
C VAL A 174 -10.75 4.81 -1.45
N LEU A 175 -10.21 4.29 -2.55
CA LEU A 175 -9.71 5.13 -3.64
C LEU A 175 -10.82 6.00 -4.23
N SER A 176 -12.01 5.42 -4.44
CA SER A 176 -13.17 6.15 -4.97
C SER A 176 -13.64 7.23 -4.01
N PHE A 177 -13.63 6.98 -2.71
CA PHE A 177 -13.90 7.98 -1.68
C PHE A 177 -12.89 9.13 -1.81
N LEU A 178 -11.58 8.84 -1.71
CA LEU A 178 -10.52 9.85 -1.73
C LEU A 178 -10.57 10.74 -2.97
N VAL A 179 -10.88 10.17 -4.14
CA VAL A 179 -10.96 10.90 -5.41
C VAL A 179 -12.26 11.67 -5.57
N ASN A 180 -13.39 11.14 -5.09
CA ASN A 180 -14.70 11.76 -5.35
C ASN A 180 -15.11 12.79 -4.30
N THR A 181 -14.56 12.74 -3.09
CA THR A 181 -14.83 13.74 -2.06
C THR A 181 -13.86 14.93 -2.11
N ASP A 182 -12.93 14.95 -3.05
CA ASP A 182 -11.85 15.93 -3.10
C ASP A 182 -11.67 16.47 -4.52
N LYS A 183 -12.57 17.38 -4.90
CA LYS A 183 -12.63 17.97 -6.27
C LYS A 183 -12.19 19.43 -6.34
N THR A 184 -12.10 20.11 -5.20
CA THR A 184 -11.79 21.55 -5.14
C THR A 184 -10.40 21.77 -4.57
N GLU A 185 -10.20 21.47 -3.29
CA GLU A 185 -8.96 21.78 -2.56
C GLU A 185 -7.83 20.78 -2.81
N HIS A 186 -8.16 19.55 -3.22
CA HIS A 186 -7.20 18.47 -3.49
C HIS A 186 -6.33 18.07 -2.28
N VAL A 187 -6.90 18.10 -1.08
CA VAL A 187 -6.18 17.81 0.18
C VAL A 187 -5.74 16.34 0.30
N ASN A 188 -6.44 15.43 -0.39
CA ASN A 188 -6.16 13.99 -0.38
C ASN A 188 -4.94 13.60 -1.24
N VAL A 189 -4.37 14.53 -2.01
CA VAL A 189 -3.16 14.27 -2.82
C VAL A 189 -2.03 13.73 -1.95
N SER A 190 -1.90 14.23 -0.72
CA SER A 190 -0.86 13.80 0.22
C SER A 190 -1.08 12.38 0.75
N ILE A 191 -2.30 11.85 0.68
CA ILE A 191 -2.67 10.49 1.06
C ILE A 191 -2.42 9.53 -0.11
N LEU A 192 -2.80 9.92 -1.32
CA LEU A 192 -2.68 9.10 -2.54
C LEU A 192 -1.23 9.00 -3.05
N LEU A 193 -0.46 10.08 -2.97
CA LEU A 193 0.85 10.16 -3.63
C LEU A 193 1.86 9.08 -3.18
N PRO A 194 1.98 8.71 -1.89
CA PRO A 194 2.89 7.64 -1.46
C PRO A 194 2.53 6.27 -2.03
N LEU A 195 1.24 5.95 -2.16
CA LEU A 195 0.78 4.74 -2.85
C LEU A 195 1.25 4.78 -4.30
N CYS A 196 0.98 5.89 -5.00
CA CYS A 196 1.35 6.05 -6.41
C CYS A 196 2.87 6.01 -6.65
N LYS A 197 3.68 6.45 -5.69
CA LYS A 197 5.14 6.40 -5.82
C LYS A 197 5.72 5.00 -5.66
N THR A 198 5.02 4.10 -4.95
CA THR A 198 5.59 2.82 -4.53
C THR A 198 5.01 1.63 -5.29
N ILE A 199 3.71 1.62 -5.57
CA ILE A 199 3.02 0.46 -6.20
C ILE A 199 1.98 0.87 -7.25
N LEU A 200 2.13 2.05 -7.87
CA LEU A 200 1.23 2.45 -8.96
C LEU A 200 1.24 1.43 -10.10
N PHE A 201 2.43 0.99 -10.49
CA PHE A 201 2.59 0.05 -11.60
C PHE A 201 1.87 -1.28 -11.32
N ASP A 202 2.01 -1.81 -10.11
CA ASP A 202 1.39 -3.07 -9.66
C ASP A 202 -0.14 -3.00 -9.72
N LEU A 203 -0.70 -1.82 -9.40
CA LEU A 203 -2.15 -1.59 -9.35
C LEU A 203 -2.77 -1.19 -10.70
N THR A 204 -2.00 -0.65 -11.64
CA THR A 204 -2.55 0.05 -12.82
C THR A 204 -1.84 -0.23 -14.14
N GLU A 205 -0.66 -0.84 -14.12
CA GLU A 205 0.28 -0.93 -15.25
C GLU A 205 0.69 0.44 -15.84
N LEU A 206 0.41 1.54 -15.13
CA LEU A 206 0.90 2.85 -15.50
C LEU A 206 2.37 2.98 -15.13
N VAL A 207 3.19 3.10 -16.16
CA VAL A 207 4.63 3.30 -16.02
C VAL A 207 4.90 4.79 -15.75
N PRO A 208 5.65 5.14 -14.70
CA PRO A 208 6.05 6.52 -14.45
C PRO A 208 6.78 7.14 -15.65
N PHE A 209 6.49 8.41 -15.96
CA PHE A 209 7.07 9.10 -17.11
C PHE A 209 8.61 9.04 -17.14
N LYS A 210 9.26 9.22 -15.98
CA LYS A 210 10.72 9.09 -15.85
C LYS A 210 11.21 7.73 -16.34
N ILE A 211 10.53 6.65 -16.00
CA ILE A 211 10.90 5.28 -16.40
C ILE A 211 10.67 5.07 -17.90
N LYS A 212 9.55 5.59 -18.44
CA LYS A 212 9.31 5.55 -19.90
C LYS A 212 10.45 6.22 -20.67
N ARG A 213 10.87 7.41 -20.23
CA ARG A 213 11.97 8.15 -20.85
C ARG A 213 13.30 7.39 -20.77
N LEU A 214 13.64 6.85 -19.60
CA LEU A 214 14.84 6.03 -19.42
C LEU A 214 14.83 4.77 -20.30
N ALA A 215 13.67 4.15 -20.49
CA ALA A 215 13.52 3.00 -21.39
C ALA A 215 13.77 3.41 -22.85
N GLU A 216 13.17 4.52 -23.30
CA GLU A 216 13.37 5.07 -24.65
C GLU A 216 14.82 5.46 -24.92
N GLU A 217 15.45 6.20 -24.00
CA GLU A 217 16.85 6.64 -24.04
C GLU A 217 17.81 5.43 -24.11
N SER A 218 17.55 4.39 -23.30
CA SER A 218 18.34 3.15 -23.30
C SER A 218 17.96 2.15 -24.40
N LYS A 219 17.03 2.48 -25.30
CA LYS A 219 16.49 1.60 -26.37
C LYS A 219 15.95 0.27 -25.83
N ARG A 220 15.38 0.28 -24.62
CA ARG A 220 14.75 -0.88 -23.98
C ARG A 220 13.24 -0.73 -23.98
N SER A 221 12.56 -1.85 -23.80
CA SER A 221 11.11 -1.90 -23.63
C SER A 221 10.77 -2.50 -22.28
N ILE A 222 9.57 -2.19 -21.81
CA ILE A 222 9.03 -2.75 -20.57
C ILE A 222 8.48 -4.14 -20.92
N PRO A 223 8.87 -5.20 -20.19
CA PRO A 223 8.40 -6.54 -20.50
C PRO A 223 6.87 -6.61 -20.43
N LYS A 224 6.24 -7.23 -21.44
CA LYS A 224 4.78 -7.29 -21.57
C LYS A 224 4.12 -8.19 -20.51
N ASP A 225 4.89 -9.13 -20.00
CA ASP A 225 4.55 -10.08 -18.95
C ASP A 225 4.81 -9.53 -17.53
N LEU A 226 5.42 -8.34 -17.41
CA LEU A 226 5.65 -7.69 -16.12
C LEU A 226 4.33 -7.14 -15.57
N SER A 227 3.61 -7.98 -14.85
CA SER A 227 2.25 -7.67 -14.39
C SER A 227 1.92 -8.39 -13.09
N SER A 228 1.23 -7.71 -12.17
CA SER A 228 0.73 -8.36 -10.95
C SER A 228 -0.42 -9.30 -11.28
N ALA A 229 -0.41 -10.51 -10.69
CA ALA A 229 -1.36 -11.58 -10.99
C ALA A 229 -2.75 -11.41 -10.33
N LEU A 230 -2.88 -10.58 -9.29
CA LEU A 230 -4.12 -10.49 -8.49
C LEU A 230 -5.21 -9.64 -9.12
N LEU A 231 -4.83 -8.66 -9.95
CA LEU A 231 -5.78 -7.75 -10.57
C LEU A 231 -5.94 -8.09 -12.05
N THR A 232 -7.19 -8.16 -12.51
CA THR A 232 -7.49 -8.27 -13.93
C THR A 232 -7.13 -6.98 -14.66
N SER A 233 -6.91 -7.04 -15.97
CA SER A 233 -6.65 -5.85 -16.79
C SER A 233 -7.77 -4.80 -16.67
N GLU A 234 -9.03 -5.24 -16.54
CA GLU A 234 -10.17 -4.36 -16.33
C GLU A 234 -10.07 -3.61 -14.98
N GLN A 235 -9.76 -4.33 -13.90
CA GLN A 235 -9.60 -3.72 -12.56
C GLN A 235 -8.45 -2.72 -12.54
N LYS A 236 -7.33 -3.04 -13.18
CA LYS A 236 -6.18 -2.13 -13.33
C LYS A 236 -6.55 -0.86 -14.09
N GLN A 237 -7.29 -1.00 -15.19
CA GLN A 237 -7.80 0.12 -15.98
C GLN A 237 -8.78 1.00 -15.19
N MET A 238 -9.65 0.40 -14.37
CA MET A 238 -10.56 1.15 -13.50
C MET A 238 -9.80 2.01 -12.48
N ILE A 239 -8.80 1.44 -11.81
CA ILE A 239 -7.94 2.17 -10.86
C ILE A 239 -7.14 3.26 -11.59
N ALA A 240 -6.56 2.93 -12.75
CA ALA A 240 -5.83 3.88 -13.59
C ALA A 240 -6.69 5.08 -13.96
N LYS A 241 -7.92 4.82 -14.43
CA LYS A 241 -8.89 5.86 -14.79
C LYS A 241 -9.23 6.75 -13.59
N LEU A 242 -9.50 6.15 -12.43
CA LEU A 242 -9.85 6.90 -11.23
C LEU A 242 -8.72 7.86 -10.79
N LEU A 243 -7.47 7.40 -10.82
CA LEU A 243 -6.31 8.23 -10.51
C LEU A 243 -6.06 9.30 -11.57
N TYR A 244 -6.29 8.98 -12.84
CA TYR A 244 -6.19 9.94 -13.93
C TYR A 244 -7.24 11.06 -13.83
N ASP A 245 -8.50 10.71 -13.53
CA ASP A 245 -9.57 11.68 -13.35
C ASP A 245 -9.27 12.63 -12.17
N TYR A 246 -8.66 12.12 -11.09
CA TYR A 246 -8.16 12.94 -9.97
C TYR A 246 -7.00 13.86 -10.40
N TYR A 247 -6.04 13.33 -11.18
CA TYR A 247 -4.93 14.10 -11.71
C TYR A 247 -5.42 15.27 -12.59
N ILE A 248 -6.38 15.05 -13.48
CA ILE A 248 -6.94 16.11 -14.33
C ILE A 248 -7.63 17.19 -13.49
N SER A 249 -8.41 16.79 -12.49
CA SER A 249 -9.03 17.72 -11.54
C SER A 249 -7.98 18.56 -10.80
N LEU A 250 -6.88 17.94 -10.36
CA LEU A 250 -5.79 18.62 -9.68
C LEU A 250 -5.08 19.63 -10.59
N ILE A 251 -4.82 19.27 -11.86
CA ILE A 251 -4.21 20.17 -12.84
C ILE A 251 -5.11 21.39 -13.11
N HIS A 252 -6.42 21.20 -13.17
CA HIS A 252 -7.37 22.30 -13.30
C HIS A 252 -7.27 23.24 -12.09
N HIS A 253 -7.36 22.70 -10.87
CA HIS A 253 -7.22 23.49 -9.64
C HIS A 253 -5.91 24.28 -9.59
N LEU A 254 -4.77 23.64 -9.85
CA LEU A 254 -3.45 24.28 -9.85
C LEU A 254 -3.36 25.44 -10.86
N ASN A 255 -3.98 25.30 -12.03
CA ASN A 255 -4.00 26.35 -13.03
C ASN A 255 -4.82 27.57 -12.58
N GLU A 256 -5.99 27.36 -11.98
CA GLU A 256 -6.81 28.43 -11.44
C GLU A 256 -6.07 29.17 -10.32
N THR A 257 -5.49 28.44 -9.35
CA THR A 257 -4.68 29.04 -8.27
C THR A 257 -3.52 29.86 -8.84
N ARG A 258 -2.81 29.34 -9.85
CA ARG A 258 -1.72 30.07 -10.52
C ARG A 258 -2.21 31.37 -11.16
N LEU A 259 -3.38 31.36 -11.81
CA LEU A 259 -3.96 32.56 -12.44
C LEU A 259 -4.32 33.60 -11.38
N GLU A 260 -4.93 33.19 -10.27
CA GLU A 260 -5.27 34.06 -9.14
C GLU A 260 -4.02 34.67 -8.49
N MET A 261 -3.01 33.86 -8.20
CA MET A 261 -1.73 34.34 -7.67
C MET A 261 -1.09 35.39 -8.58
N ASN A 262 -1.10 35.17 -9.90
CA ASN A 262 -0.59 36.13 -10.87
C ASN A 262 -1.38 37.45 -10.88
N LYS A 263 -2.72 37.41 -10.72
CA LYS A 263 -3.56 38.62 -10.61
C LYS A 263 -3.18 39.42 -9.36
N ILE A 264 -3.05 38.75 -8.21
CA ILE A 264 -2.67 39.38 -6.94
C ILE A 264 -1.27 40.02 -7.04
N GLN A 265 -0.28 39.28 -7.56
CA GLN A 265 1.08 39.80 -7.74
C GLN A 265 1.13 41.04 -8.65
N LYS A 266 0.34 41.06 -9.73
CA LYS A 266 0.22 42.25 -10.60
C LYS A 266 -0.37 43.44 -9.86
N SER A 267 -1.38 43.21 -9.01
CA SER A 267 -1.99 44.26 -8.18
C SER A 267 -0.98 44.85 -7.19
N ILE A 268 -0.25 44.00 -6.46
CA ILE A 268 0.80 44.41 -5.51
C ILE A 268 1.85 45.28 -6.22
N LYS A 269 2.39 44.83 -7.35
CA LYS A 269 3.37 45.60 -8.13
C LYS A 269 2.87 46.96 -8.59
N ARG A 270 1.56 47.11 -8.86
CA ARG A 270 0.97 48.41 -9.21
C ARG A 270 0.92 49.33 -8.00
N GLN A 271 0.50 48.80 -6.85
CA GLN A 271 0.41 49.57 -5.60
C GLN A 271 1.79 50.04 -5.11
N GLU A 272 2.82 49.20 -5.25
CA GLU A 272 4.21 49.55 -4.92
C GLU A 272 4.78 50.66 -5.80
N ARG A 273 4.33 50.79 -7.06
CA ARG A 273 4.77 51.87 -7.97
C ARG A 273 4.06 53.20 -7.71
N THR A 274 2.90 53.14 -7.08
CA THR A 274 2.09 54.33 -6.73
C THR A 274 2.39 54.87 -5.33
N LYS A 275 3.25 54.19 -4.57
CA LYS A 275 3.83 54.66 -3.30
C LYS A 275 5.21 55.25 -3.57
#